data_AF-W8KRC4-F1
#
_entry.id   AF-W8KRC4-F1
#
_cell.length_a   1.000
_cell.length_b   1.000
_cell.length_c   1.000
_cell.angle_alpha   90.00
_cell.angle_beta   90.00
_cell.angle_gamma   90.00
#
_symmetry.space_group_name_H-M   'P 1'
#
loop_
_entity.id
_entity.type
_entity.pdbx_description
1 polymer ?
#
loop_
_entity_poly.entity_id
_entity_poly.type
_entity_poly.pdbx_seq_one_letter_code
_entity_poly.pdbx_strand_id
1 'polypeptide(L)'
;MPDRKSLEAALKRLDKLDADLSKALDKLAATRADGTPDQMTKARQAAEGLESKLESAYHDAQEAHRVYWTERMHEEKAGIREALEVLARYRWCCYCRDDAPHGLDGAVHEAVQALGSYPAHPPEDFLDGLPAVVPEPEALERAESEI
;
A
#
# COMPACT_ATOMS: atom_id res chain seq x y z
N MET A 1 7.38 13.33 9.37
CA MET A 1 6.88 11.96 9.59
C MET A 1 5.80 11.75 8.58
N PRO A 2 6.00 10.80 7.65
CA PRO A 2 5.04 10.55 6.60
C PRO A 2 3.77 10.03 7.26
N ASP A 3 2.61 10.35 6.69
CA ASP A 3 1.31 10.12 7.36
C ASP A 3 0.88 8.65 7.35
N ARG A 4 1.67 7.81 8.03
CA ARG A 4 1.43 6.38 8.28
C ARG A 4 0.05 6.15 8.91
N LYS A 5 -0.42 7.08 9.76
CA LYS A 5 -1.72 6.97 10.41
C LYS A 5 -2.86 7.08 9.41
N SER A 6 -2.75 7.97 8.43
CA SER A 6 -3.75 8.08 7.36
C SER A 6 -3.76 6.85 6.45
N LEU A 7 -2.59 6.28 6.12
CA LEU A 7 -2.52 5.01 5.39
C LEU A 7 -3.17 3.86 6.18
N GLU A 8 -2.79 3.67 7.45
CA GLU A 8 -3.37 2.63 8.32
C GLU A 8 -4.89 2.80 8.48
N ALA A 9 -5.39 4.03 8.58
CA ALA A 9 -6.81 4.31 8.68
C ALA A 9 -7.56 3.97 7.37
N ALA A 10 -6.97 4.28 6.21
CA ALA A 10 -7.56 3.97 4.91
C ALA A 10 -7.64 2.45 4.67
N LEU A 11 -6.56 1.72 4.98
CA LEU A 11 -6.50 0.26 4.86
C LEU A 11 -7.48 -0.42 5.80
N LYS A 12 -7.55 0.00 7.06
CA LYS A 12 -8.52 -0.54 8.03
C LYS A 12 -9.97 -0.30 7.59
N ARG A 13 -10.24 0.83 6.91
CA ARG A 13 -11.56 1.12 6.35
C ARG A 13 -11.87 0.21 5.16
N LEU A 14 -10.89 -0.05 4.29
CA LEU A 14 -11.00 -0.99 3.17
C LEU A 14 -11.33 -2.41 3.68
N ASP A 15 -10.53 -2.94 4.60
CA ASP A 15 -10.74 -4.27 5.20
C ASP A 15 -12.12 -4.42 5.85
N LYS A 16 -12.56 -3.37 6.54
CA LYS A 16 -13.87 -3.37 7.19
C LYS A 16 -14.99 -3.42 6.15
N LEU A 17 -14.90 -2.62 5.10
CA LEU A 17 -15.92 -2.59 4.04
C LEU A 17 -15.95 -3.89 3.25
N ASP A 18 -14.80 -4.53 3.04
CA ASP A 18 -14.70 -5.83 2.39
C ASP A 18 -15.40 -6.92 3.21
N ALA A 19 -15.13 -6.96 4.52
CA ALA A 19 -15.82 -7.85 5.45
C ALA A 19 -17.33 -7.57 5.55
N ASP A 20 -17.74 -6.29 5.48
CA ASP A 20 -19.15 -5.90 5.49
C ASP A 20 -19.85 -6.29 4.18
N LEU A 21 -19.18 -6.15 3.02
CA LEU A 21 -19.69 -6.58 1.71
C LEU A 21 -19.85 -8.11 1.66
N SER A 22 -18.85 -8.87 2.10
CA SER A 22 -18.92 -10.33 2.19
C SER A 22 -20.14 -10.80 3.00
N LYS A 23 -20.39 -10.20 4.18
CA LYS A 23 -21.58 -10.48 4.97
C LYS A 23 -22.89 -10.10 4.28
N ALA A 24 -22.88 -9.02 3.50
CA ALA A 24 -24.07 -8.59 2.74
C ALA A 24 -24.38 -9.56 1.60
N LEU A 25 -23.35 -10.08 0.91
CA LEU A 25 -23.48 -11.11 -0.11
C LEU A 25 -23.99 -12.43 0.48
N ASP A 26 -23.46 -12.87 1.63
CA ASP A 26 -23.97 -14.04 2.35
C ASP A 26 -25.45 -13.89 2.70
N LYS A 27 -25.83 -12.70 3.17
CA LYS A 27 -27.23 -12.37 3.49
C LYS A 27 -28.11 -12.35 2.24
N LEU A 28 -27.60 -11.84 1.11
CA LEU A 28 -28.30 -11.83 -0.16
C LEU A 28 -28.55 -13.27 -0.64
N ALA A 29 -27.54 -14.14 -0.58
CA ALA A 29 -27.66 -15.56 -0.92
C ALA A 29 -28.68 -16.28 -0.04
N ALA A 30 -28.66 -16.05 1.28
CA ALA A 30 -29.64 -16.61 2.21
C ALA A 30 -31.07 -16.09 1.95
N THR A 31 -31.22 -14.80 1.63
CA THR A 31 -32.52 -14.19 1.30
C THR A 31 -33.05 -14.70 -0.04
N ARG A 32 -32.17 -15.10 -0.97
CA ARG A 32 -32.56 -15.68 -2.27
C ARG A 32 -33.19 -17.06 -2.12
N ALA A 33 -32.80 -17.82 -1.10
CA ALA A 33 -33.36 -19.15 -0.85
C ALA A 33 -34.80 -19.11 -0.29
N ASP A 34 -35.06 -18.24 0.70
CA ASP A 34 -36.28 -18.30 1.52
C ASP A 34 -37.02 -16.94 1.70
N GLY A 35 -36.54 -15.87 1.06
CA GLY A 35 -37.03 -14.51 1.28
C GLY A 35 -38.15 -14.05 0.34
N THR A 36 -38.82 -12.97 0.74
CA THR A 36 -39.79 -12.29 -0.14
C THR A 36 -39.08 -11.38 -1.16
N PRO A 37 -39.72 -11.04 -2.30
CA PRO A 37 -39.15 -10.11 -3.29
C PRO A 37 -38.71 -8.76 -2.70
N ASP A 38 -39.45 -8.24 -1.72
CA ASP A 38 -39.11 -7.01 -1.00
C ASP A 38 -37.84 -7.16 -0.15
N GLN A 39 -37.67 -8.31 0.50
CA GLN A 39 -36.46 -8.60 1.28
C GLN A 39 -35.25 -8.76 0.37
N MET A 40 -35.41 -9.43 -0.78
CA MET A 40 -34.39 -9.53 -1.82
C MET A 40 -33.95 -8.17 -2.34
N THR A 41 -34.90 -7.29 -2.65
CA THR A 41 -34.61 -5.94 -3.14
C THR A 41 -33.82 -5.12 -2.11
N LYS A 42 -34.19 -5.21 -0.83
CA LYS A 42 -33.46 -4.54 0.26
C LYS A 42 -32.06 -5.11 0.47
N ALA A 43 -31.89 -6.43 0.37
CA ALA A 43 -30.59 -7.07 0.49
C ALA A 43 -29.67 -6.66 -0.68
N ARG A 44 -30.21 -6.60 -1.90
CA ARG A 44 -29.49 -6.15 -3.09
C ARG A 44 -29.01 -4.71 -2.97
N GLN A 45 -29.90 -3.78 -2.62
CA GLN A 45 -29.55 -2.37 -2.41
C GLN A 45 -28.49 -2.18 -1.33
N ALA A 46 -28.50 -3.02 -0.28
CA ALA A 46 -27.48 -2.99 0.77
C ALA A 46 -26.11 -3.45 0.27
N ALA A 47 -26.06 -4.50 -0.56
CA ALA A 47 -24.83 -5.01 -1.15
C ALA A 47 -24.26 -4.02 -2.19
N GLU A 48 -25.08 -3.50 -3.11
CA GLU A 48 -24.69 -2.47 -4.09
C GLU A 48 -24.15 -1.21 -3.39
N GLY A 49 -24.80 -0.79 -2.31
CA GLY A 49 -24.35 0.35 -1.51
C GLY A 49 -23.05 0.11 -0.74
N LEU A 50 -22.65 -1.14 -0.49
CA LEU A 50 -21.37 -1.50 0.11
C LEU A 50 -20.27 -1.63 -0.95
N GLU A 51 -20.58 -2.17 -2.12
CA GLU A 51 -19.67 -2.26 -3.26
C GLU A 51 -19.18 -0.88 -3.70
N SER A 52 -20.10 0.08 -3.90
CA SER A 52 -19.72 1.47 -4.22
C SER A 52 -18.86 2.13 -3.12
N LYS A 53 -19.09 1.79 -1.84
CA LYS A 53 -18.27 2.30 -0.74
C LYS A 53 -16.89 1.64 -0.72
N LEU A 54 -16.80 0.36 -1.07
CA LEU A 54 -15.56 -0.40 -1.15
C LEU A 54 -14.67 0.15 -2.26
N GLU A 55 -15.23 0.42 -3.45
CA GLU A 55 -14.51 1.08 -4.55
C GLU A 55 -13.95 2.44 -4.12
N SER A 56 -14.77 3.27 -3.48
CA SER A 56 -14.31 4.56 -2.96
C SER A 56 -13.21 4.39 -1.92
N ALA A 57 -13.33 3.43 -1.00
CA ALA A 57 -12.30 3.17 0.01
C ALA A 57 -11.00 2.62 -0.59
N TYR A 58 -11.10 1.86 -1.68
CA TYR A 58 -9.95 1.36 -2.43
C TYR A 58 -9.18 2.51 -3.08
N HIS A 59 -9.87 3.45 -3.72
CA HIS A 59 -9.25 4.66 -4.25
C HIS A 59 -8.63 5.53 -3.15
N ASP A 60 -9.32 5.71 -2.02
CA ASP A 60 -8.78 6.43 -0.85
C ASP A 60 -7.48 5.77 -0.35
N ALA A 61 -7.44 4.44 -0.27
CA ALA A 61 -6.27 3.68 0.15
C ALA A 61 -5.10 3.77 -0.84
N GLN A 62 -5.37 3.71 -2.15
CA GLN A 62 -4.35 3.91 -3.19
C GLN A 62 -3.73 5.30 -3.12
N GLU A 63 -4.55 6.33 -2.92
CA GLU A 63 -4.08 7.70 -2.79
C GLU A 63 -3.23 7.87 -1.53
N ALA A 64 -3.70 7.37 -0.38
CA ALA A 64 -2.96 7.40 0.88
C ALA A 64 -1.61 6.68 0.76
N HIS A 65 -1.57 5.54 0.07
CA HIS A 65 -0.34 4.79 -0.17
C HIS A 65 0.64 5.56 -1.06
N ARG A 66 0.15 6.19 -2.14
CA ARG A 66 0.96 7.04 -3.01
C ARG A 66 1.57 8.21 -2.25
N VAL A 67 0.77 8.88 -1.42
CA VAL A 67 1.23 10.01 -0.59
C VAL A 67 2.30 9.54 0.39
N TYR A 68 2.04 8.46 1.14
CA TYR A 68 2.98 7.89 2.10
C TYR A 68 4.35 7.61 1.47
N TRP A 69 4.39 6.91 0.34
CA TRP A 69 5.65 6.57 -0.32
C TRP A 69 6.35 7.76 -0.95
N THR A 70 5.59 8.75 -1.44
CA THR A 70 6.17 10.01 -1.94
C THR A 70 6.86 10.78 -0.82
N GLU A 71 6.18 10.93 0.32
CA GLU A 71 6.76 11.57 1.51
C GLU A 71 7.97 10.79 2.03
N ARG A 72 7.88 9.46 2.08
CA ARG A 72 8.98 8.60 2.51
C ARG A 72 10.19 8.74 1.59
N MET A 73 9.98 8.75 0.27
CA MET A 73 11.05 8.99 -0.71
C MET A 73 11.74 10.35 -0.47
N HIS A 74 10.98 11.40 -0.15
CA HIS A 74 11.56 12.71 0.17
C HIS A 74 12.40 12.68 1.46
N GLU A 75 11.93 12.01 2.51
CA GLU A 75 12.68 11.83 3.76
C GLU A 75 13.97 11.02 3.53
N GLU A 76 13.90 9.90 2.83
CA GLU A 76 15.07 9.06 2.53
C GLU A 76 16.07 9.80 1.64
N LYS A 77 15.60 10.58 0.66
CA LYS A 77 16.46 11.43 -0.17
C LYS A 77 17.21 12.48 0.64
N ALA A 78 16.58 13.05 1.67
CA ALA A 78 17.24 13.98 2.59
C ALA A 78 18.30 13.25 3.44
N GLY A 79 17.97 12.07 3.97
CA GLY A 79 18.91 11.24 4.75
C GLY A 79 20.13 10.80 3.94
N ILE A 80 19.95 10.40 2.67
CA ILE A 80 21.05 10.07 1.76
C ILE A 80 21.99 11.27 1.58
N ARG A 81 21.44 12.48 1.39
CA ARG A 81 22.26 13.68 1.25
C ARG A 81 23.10 13.95 2.49
N GLU A 82 22.51 13.86 3.68
CA GLU A 82 23.23 14.05 4.95
C GLU A 82 24.35 13.02 5.13
N ALA A 83 24.08 11.75 4.78
CA ALA A 83 25.09 10.70 4.81
C ALA A 83 26.25 10.99 3.84
N LEU A 84 25.97 11.44 2.62
CA LEU A 84 26.99 11.83 1.64
C LEU A 84 27.86 13.00 2.14
N GLU A 85 27.28 13.98 2.82
CA GLU A 85 28.03 15.09 3.42
C GLU A 85 28.99 14.62 4.52
N VAL A 86 28.58 13.64 5.34
CA VAL A 86 29.45 13.02 6.35
C VAL A 86 30.62 12.28 5.68
N LEU A 87 30.34 11.48 4.64
CA LEU A 87 31.37 10.75 3.89
C LEU A 87 32.37 11.70 3.23
N ALA A 88 31.88 12.80 2.63
CA ALA A 88 32.73 13.82 2.03
C ALA A 88 33.67 14.47 3.07
N ARG A 89 33.16 14.79 4.27
CA ARG A 89 34.00 15.32 5.37
C ARG A 89 35.04 14.31 5.83
N TYR A 90 34.67 13.05 6.03
CA TYR A 90 35.61 12.00 6.42
C TYR A 90 36.76 11.88 5.42
N ARG A 91 36.46 11.87 4.12
CA ARG A 91 37.46 11.82 3.05
C ARG A 91 38.43 13.01 3.13
N TRP A 92 37.93 14.21 3.37
CA TRP A 92 38.78 15.39 3.59
C TRP A 92 39.65 15.25 4.84
N CYS A 93 39.13 14.69 5.94
CA CYS A 93 39.93 14.42 7.13
C CYS A 93 41.07 13.43 6.87
N CYS A 94 40.84 12.35 6.12
CA CYS A 94 41.89 11.40 5.72
C CYS A 94 42.95 12.09 4.85
N TYR A 95 42.52 12.84 3.84
CA TYR A 95 43.41 13.60 2.96
C TYR A 95 44.31 14.57 3.74
N CYS A 96 43.72 15.35 4.66
CA CYS A 96 44.48 16.32 5.47
C CYS A 96 45.44 15.66 6.47
N ARG A 97 45.28 14.38 6.79
CA ARG A 97 46.17 13.61 7.68
C ARG A 97 47.21 12.78 6.94
N ASP A 98 47.19 12.83 5.60
CA ASP A 98 48.02 11.99 4.72
C ASP A 98 47.77 10.47 4.90
N ASP A 99 46.58 10.12 5.40
CA ASP A 99 46.12 8.73 5.52
C ASP A 99 45.35 8.34 4.27
N ALA A 100 45.66 7.17 3.70
CA ALA A 100 44.85 6.60 2.64
C ALA A 100 43.47 6.19 3.20
N PRO A 101 42.35 6.53 2.52
CA PRO A 101 41.02 6.10 2.95
C PRO A 101 40.91 4.59 2.78
N HIS A 102 41.11 3.83 3.85
CA HIS A 102 41.01 2.38 3.83
C HIS A 102 39.58 1.93 4.15
N GLY A 103 39.01 1.07 3.32
CA GLY A 103 37.75 0.34 3.57
C GLY A 103 36.44 1.09 3.27
N LEU A 104 36.37 2.41 3.49
CA LEU A 104 35.12 3.15 3.33
C LEU A 104 34.68 3.32 1.87
N ASP A 105 35.61 3.65 0.97
CA ASP A 105 35.31 3.86 -0.46
C ASP A 105 34.81 2.57 -1.15
N GLY A 106 35.32 1.41 -0.73
CA GLY A 106 34.86 0.10 -1.22
C GLY A 106 33.44 -0.24 -0.75
N ALA A 107 33.16 -0.06 0.54
CA ALA A 107 31.82 -0.30 1.10
C ALA A 107 30.75 0.66 0.52
N VAL A 108 31.11 1.92 0.26
CA VAL A 108 30.23 2.89 -0.42
C VAL A 108 29.96 2.47 -1.85
N HIS A 109 30.99 2.01 -2.57
CA HIS A 109 30.84 1.52 -3.94
C HIS A 109 29.92 0.30 -4.01
N GLU A 110 30.11 -0.69 -3.14
CA GLU A 110 29.26 -1.87 -3.04
C GLU A 110 27.81 -1.52 -2.68
N ALA A 111 27.60 -0.59 -1.75
CA ALA A 111 26.26 -0.10 -1.39
C ALA A 111 25.55 0.59 -2.58
N VAL A 112 26.27 1.40 -3.37
CA VAL A 112 25.72 2.06 -4.56
C VAL A 112 25.37 1.05 -5.67
N GLN A 113 26.22 0.04 -5.87
CA GLN A 113 25.93 -1.05 -6.81
C GLN A 113 24.69 -1.85 -6.39
N ALA A 114 24.56 -2.15 -5.09
CA ALA A 114 23.39 -2.83 -4.55
C ALA A 114 22.11 -2.02 -4.80
N LEU A 115 22.12 -0.69 -4.62
CA LEU A 115 20.96 0.18 -4.88
C LEU A 115 20.49 0.13 -6.34
N GLY A 116 21.39 -0.01 -7.31
CA GLY A 116 21.04 -0.14 -8.73
C GLY A 116 20.40 -1.47 -9.12
N SER A 117 20.46 -2.47 -8.22
CA SER A 117 19.91 -3.81 -8.43
C SER A 117 18.54 -4.04 -7.79
N TYR A 118 18.02 -3.07 -7.03
CA TYR A 118 16.69 -3.16 -6.45
C TYR A 118 15.60 -3.02 -7.53
N PRO A 119 14.53 -3.82 -7.47
CA PRO A 119 13.42 -3.72 -8.40
C PRO A 119 12.78 -2.32 -8.36
N ALA A 120 12.27 -1.88 -9.52
CA ALA A 120 11.57 -0.59 -9.66
C ALA A 120 10.24 -0.54 -8.86
N HIS A 121 9.75 -1.69 -8.44
CA HIS A 121 8.61 -1.85 -7.55
C HIS A 121 9.10 -2.26 -6.17
N PRO A 122 8.53 -1.71 -5.08
CA PRO A 122 8.81 -2.22 -3.74
C PRO A 122 8.54 -3.74 -3.70
N PRO A 123 9.36 -4.54 -3.00
CA PRO A 123 9.06 -5.95 -2.79
C PRO A 123 7.64 -6.14 -2.25
N GLU A 124 7.01 -7.29 -2.51
CA GLU A 124 5.64 -7.57 -2.01
C GLU A 124 5.54 -7.38 -0.49
N ASP A 125 6.62 -7.65 0.25
CA ASP A 125 6.74 -7.45 1.70
C ASP A 125 6.73 -5.97 2.14
N PHE A 126 6.91 -5.04 1.19
CA PHE A 126 6.83 -3.58 1.37
C PHE A 126 5.49 -3.00 0.87
N LEU A 127 4.60 -3.82 0.31
CA LEU A 127 3.18 -3.49 0.20
C LEU A 127 2.61 -3.59 1.62
N ASP A 128 2.83 -2.57 2.44
CA ASP A 128 2.13 -2.43 3.72
C ASP A 128 0.62 -2.28 3.44
N GLY A 129 -0.06 -3.42 3.26
CA GLY A 129 -1.49 -3.61 3.37
C GLY A 129 -2.39 -3.25 2.18
N LEU A 130 -1.88 -2.80 1.03
CA LEU A 130 -2.74 -2.77 -0.18
C LEU A 130 -2.95 -4.19 -0.70
N PRO A 131 -4.20 -4.65 -0.89
CA PRO A 131 -4.44 -5.95 -1.50
C PRO A 131 -3.83 -5.96 -2.91
N ALA A 132 -3.03 -7.00 -3.21
CA ALA A 132 -2.43 -7.19 -4.53
C ALA A 132 -3.49 -7.33 -5.64
N VAL A 133 -4.73 -7.66 -5.25
CA VAL A 133 -5.88 -7.84 -6.11
C VAL A 133 -6.83 -6.66 -5.91
N VAL A 134 -7.06 -5.91 -7.00
CA VAL A 134 -8.14 -4.90 -7.07
C VAL A 134 -9.46 -5.63 -6.78
N PRO A 135 -10.33 -5.15 -5.88
CA PRO A 135 -11.66 -5.71 -5.71
C PRO A 135 -12.37 -5.74 -7.06
N GLU A 136 -12.76 -6.92 -7.53
CA GLU A 136 -13.36 -7.06 -8.86
C GLU A 136 -14.75 -6.40 -8.84
N PRO A 137 -15.04 -5.42 -9.72
CA PRO A 137 -16.27 -4.61 -9.72
C PRO A 137 -17.54 -5.38 -10.13
N GLU A 138 -17.49 -6.72 -10.14
CA GLU A 138 -18.53 -7.63 -10.64
C GLU A 138 -18.83 -8.76 -9.64
N ALA A 139 -18.48 -8.58 -8.36
CA ALA A 139 -18.76 -9.57 -7.32
C ALA A 139 -20.27 -9.82 -7.19
N LEU A 140 -21.07 -8.76 -7.38
CA LEU A 140 -22.52 -8.82 -7.36
C LEU A 140 -23.10 -9.56 -8.57
N GLU A 141 -22.58 -9.30 -9.78
CA GLU A 141 -23.02 -9.99 -11.00
C GLU A 141 -22.68 -11.49 -10.97
N ARG A 142 -21.53 -11.89 -10.42
CA ARG A 142 -21.18 -13.31 -10.21
C ARG A 142 -22.07 -14.01 -9.19
N ALA A 143 -22.33 -13.37 -8.05
CA ALA A 143 -23.27 -13.91 -7.07
C ALA A 143 -24.69 -14.08 -7.67
N GLU A 144 -25.05 -13.26 -8.66
CA GLU A 144 -26.30 -13.39 -9.40
C GLU A 144 -26.25 -14.53 -10.45
N SER A 145 -25.10 -14.76 -11.10
CA SER A 145 -24.91 -15.64 -12.27
C SER A 145 -24.34 -17.04 -12.00
N GLU A 146 -23.72 -17.33 -10.85
CA GLU A 146 -23.25 -18.69 -10.48
C GLU A 146 -24.38 -19.67 -10.09
N ILE A 147 -25.61 -19.47 -10.62
CA ILE A 147 -26.78 -20.33 -10.43
C ILE A 147 -27.37 -20.72 -11.78
#